data_AF-A0A8C4TMN2-F1
#
_entry.id   AF-A0A8C4TMN2-F1
#
_cell.length_a   1.000
_cell.length_b   1.000
_cell.length_c   1.000
_cell.angle_alpha   90.00
_cell.angle_beta   90.00
_cell.angle_gamma   90.00
#
_symmetry.space_group_name_H-M   'P 1'
#
loop_
_entity.id
_entity.type
_entity.pdbx_description
1 polymer ?
#
loop_
_entity_poly.entity_id
_entity_poly.type
_entity_poly.pdbx_seq_one_letter_code
_entity_poly.pdbx_strand_id
1 'polypeptide(L)'
;SESDLIPRCLPVEDYDLEDFDPSTPPRNPQEYLRQVQLEAAKCPDFVVKRQTMKVLLSICQPAPDGYSPSLKWQQIQVANFSAVRQSVVKHRAHWQAHTLDQNVMMPKVEDDEEASNPPQGIDYMKVGFPSLHRH
;
A
#
# COMPACT_ATOMS: atom_id res chain seq x y z
N SER A 1 16.39 -26.25 37.01
CA SER A 1 15.02 -25.67 37.02
C SER A 1 15.07 -24.33 36.30
N GLU A 2 13.93 -23.68 36.02
CA GLU A 2 13.89 -22.36 35.34
C GLU A 2 14.76 -21.28 36.04
N SER A 3 15.04 -21.48 37.34
CA SER A 3 15.94 -20.71 38.20
C SER A 3 17.40 -20.60 37.76
N ASP A 4 17.88 -21.44 36.84
CA ASP A 4 19.31 -21.50 36.46
C ASP A 4 19.66 -20.62 35.25
N LEU A 5 18.65 -20.07 34.55
CA LEU A 5 18.86 -19.25 33.35
C LEU A 5 19.30 -17.81 33.67
N ILE A 6 18.89 -17.28 34.83
CA ILE A 6 19.30 -15.96 35.32
C ILE A 6 19.56 -16.06 36.83
N PRO A 7 20.83 -16.16 37.28
CA PRO A 7 21.15 -16.31 38.69
C PRO A 7 20.87 -15.03 39.48
N ARG A 8 20.36 -15.18 40.71
CA ARG A 8 20.14 -14.07 41.64
C ARG A 8 21.46 -13.64 42.27
N CYS A 9 22.02 -12.51 41.82
CA CYS A 9 23.32 -12.01 42.30
C CYS A 9 23.26 -11.25 43.63
N LEU A 10 22.08 -10.75 44.01
CA LEU A 10 21.88 -9.96 45.23
C LEU A 10 20.86 -10.64 46.15
N PRO A 11 21.21 -10.86 47.43
CA PRO A 11 20.25 -11.38 48.40
C PRO A 11 19.21 -10.31 48.72
N VAL A 12 17.94 -10.71 48.77
CA VAL A 12 16.87 -9.89 49.34
C VAL A 12 16.34 -10.64 50.54
N GLU A 13 16.26 -9.97 51.68
CA GLU A 13 15.84 -10.57 52.95
C GLU A 13 14.32 -10.71 53.04
N ASP A 14 13.86 -11.80 53.65
CA ASP A 14 12.45 -12.11 53.90
C ASP A 14 11.92 -11.38 55.16
N TYR A 15 12.15 -10.07 55.29
CA TYR A 15 11.59 -9.27 56.40
C TYR A 15 10.07 -9.09 56.30
N ASP A 16 9.39 -9.08 57.46
CA ASP A 16 7.93 -8.96 57.62
C ASP A 16 7.31 -7.80 56.82
N LEU A 17 6.16 -8.08 56.18
CA LEU A 17 5.46 -7.18 55.25
C LEU A 17 4.73 -6.01 55.92
N GLU A 18 4.76 -5.91 57.25
CA GLU A 18 3.92 -4.97 58.00
C GLU A 18 4.48 -3.53 58.05
N ASP A 19 5.76 -3.30 57.73
CA ASP A 19 6.41 -1.98 57.80
C ASP A 19 6.92 -1.46 56.44
N PHE A 20 6.64 -2.18 55.35
CA PHE A 20 7.08 -1.79 54.00
C PHE A 20 5.96 -1.05 53.25
N ASP A 21 6.11 0.27 53.10
CA ASP A 21 5.22 1.09 52.29
C ASP A 21 5.84 1.40 50.90
N PRO A 22 5.39 0.75 49.82
CA PRO A 22 5.91 0.95 48.46
C PRO A 22 5.58 2.32 47.87
N SER A 23 4.77 3.15 48.54
CA SER A 23 4.45 4.51 48.11
C SER A 23 5.45 5.56 48.62
N THR A 24 6.31 5.18 49.57
CA THR A 24 7.37 6.06 50.09
C THR A 24 8.72 5.72 49.47
N PRO A 25 9.64 6.70 49.32
CA PRO A 25 10.97 6.42 48.81
C PRO A 25 11.73 5.42 49.71
N PRO A 26 12.39 4.40 49.13
CA PRO A 26 13.13 3.42 49.90
C PRO A 26 14.30 4.09 50.63
N ARG A 27 14.47 3.76 51.89
CA ARG A 27 15.48 4.33 52.80
C ARG A 27 16.75 3.48 52.85
N ASN A 28 16.69 2.25 52.35
CA ASN A 28 17.82 1.34 52.31
C ASN A 28 17.82 0.46 51.04
N PRO A 29 18.96 -0.19 50.72
CA PRO A 29 19.07 -1.02 49.52
C PRO A 29 18.12 -2.23 49.48
N GLN A 30 17.75 -2.79 50.63
CA GLN A 30 16.84 -3.95 50.70
C GLN A 30 15.41 -3.57 50.31
N GLU A 31 14.93 -2.43 50.81
CA GLU A 31 13.65 -1.83 50.41
C GLU A 31 13.61 -1.53 48.90
N TYR A 32 14.71 -0.98 48.36
CA TYR A 32 14.83 -0.72 46.93
C TYR A 32 14.71 -2.00 46.09
N LEU A 33 15.48 -3.04 46.43
CA LEU A 33 15.43 -4.31 45.70
C LEU A 33 14.03 -4.95 45.77
N ARG A 34 13.36 -4.84 46.92
CA ARG A 34 11.99 -5.32 47.10
C ARG A 34 10.99 -4.56 46.23
N GLN A 35 11.09 -3.23 46.18
CA GLN A 35 10.24 -2.41 45.32
C GLN A 35 10.44 -2.76 43.83
N VAL A 36 11.68 -2.93 43.39
CA VAL A 36 12.00 -3.36 42.01
C VAL A 36 11.39 -4.71 41.69
N GLN A 37 11.41 -5.68 42.63
CA GLN A 37 10.77 -6.98 42.44
C GLN A 37 9.25 -6.87 42.29
N LEU A 38 8.60 -6.04 43.10
CA LEU A 38 7.16 -5.80 43.03
C LEU A 38 6.75 -5.05 41.76
N GLU A 39 7.57 -4.11 41.29
CA GLU A 39 7.34 -3.39 40.03
C GLU A 39 7.57 -4.30 38.82
N ALA A 40 8.65 -5.08 38.82
CA ALA A 40 8.95 -6.04 37.76
C ALA A 40 7.87 -7.13 37.64
N ALA A 41 7.30 -7.59 38.77
CA ALA A 41 6.18 -8.54 38.76
C ALA A 41 4.89 -7.97 38.14
N LYS A 42 4.77 -6.64 38.03
CA LYS A 42 3.67 -5.97 37.32
C LYS A 42 3.95 -5.78 35.83
N CYS A 43 5.21 -5.92 35.41
CA CYS A 43 5.59 -5.83 34.01
C CYS A 43 5.21 -7.13 33.28
N PRO A 44 4.75 -7.05 32.02
CA PRO A 44 4.54 -8.24 31.21
C PRO A 44 5.88 -8.93 30.89
N ASP A 45 5.93 -10.26 31.03
CA ASP A 45 7.15 -11.07 30.79
C ASP A 45 7.70 -10.94 29.37
N PHE A 46 6.81 -10.69 28.40
CA PHE A 46 7.17 -10.44 27.02
C PHE A 46 6.33 -9.30 26.43
N VAL A 47 6.99 -8.44 25.64
CA VAL A 47 6.31 -7.35 24.91
C VAL A 47 6.56 -7.56 23.41
N VAL A 48 5.48 -7.76 22.65
CA VAL A 48 5.56 -7.89 21.19
C VAL A 48 5.25 -6.54 20.55
N LYS A 49 6.24 -5.96 19.87
CA LYS A 49 6.03 -4.75 19.05
C LYS A 49 5.71 -5.15 17.61
N ARG A 50 4.54 -4.76 17.10
CA ARG A 50 4.17 -4.99 15.70
C ARG A 50 5.01 -4.10 14.79
N GLN A 51 6.00 -4.70 14.13
CA GLN A 51 6.76 -4.05 13.07
C GLN A 51 5.96 -4.15 11.76
N THR A 52 5.49 -3.01 11.24
CA THR A 52 4.81 -2.98 9.93
C THR A 52 5.85 -2.91 8.83
N MET A 53 6.01 -3.98 8.05
CA MET A 53 6.90 -3.99 6.89
C MET A 53 6.19 -3.35 5.69
N LYS A 54 6.84 -2.37 5.05
CA LYS A 54 6.34 -1.76 3.81
C LYS A 54 6.61 -2.72 2.66
N VAL A 55 5.56 -3.34 2.12
CA VAL A 55 5.66 -4.12 0.89
C VAL A 55 5.69 -3.15 -0.28
N LEU A 56 6.81 -3.11 -1.01
CA LEU A 56 6.93 -2.39 -2.26
C LEU A 56 6.42 -3.31 -3.38
N LEU A 57 5.36 -2.89 -4.07
CA LEU A 57 4.87 -3.59 -5.25
C LEU A 57 5.83 -3.34 -6.42
N SER A 58 6.33 -4.40 -7.06
CA SER A 58 7.03 -4.25 -8.34
C SER A 58 6.00 -4.02 -9.44
N ILE A 59 6.01 -2.84 -10.06
CA ILE A 59 4.93 -2.38 -10.96
C ILE A 59 5.16 -2.80 -12.42
N CYS A 60 6.41 -3.04 -12.82
CA CYS A 60 6.74 -3.37 -14.22
C CYS A 60 7.92 -4.33 -14.29
N GLN A 61 7.82 -5.35 -15.13
CA GLN A 61 8.92 -6.25 -15.46
C GLN A 61 9.72 -5.68 -16.64
N PRO A 62 11.05 -5.83 -16.67
CA PRO A 62 11.85 -5.39 -17.80
C PRO A 62 11.43 -6.13 -19.07
N ALA A 63 11.47 -5.42 -20.21
CA ALA A 63 11.22 -6.04 -21.50
C ALA A 63 12.31 -7.11 -21.77
N PRO A 64 11.96 -8.26 -22.35
CA PRO A 64 12.93 -9.24 -22.82
C PRO A 64 13.93 -8.62 -23.81
N ASP A 65 15.11 -9.25 -23.94
CA ASP A 65 16.16 -8.77 -24.84
C ASP A 65 15.66 -8.61 -26.28
N GLY A 66 15.94 -7.46 -26.88
CA GLY A 66 15.49 -7.11 -28.23
C GLY A 66 14.05 -6.57 -28.33
N TYR A 67 13.25 -6.62 -27.26
CA TYR A 67 11.88 -6.09 -27.23
C TYR A 67 11.77 -4.73 -26.53
N SER A 68 12.86 -4.24 -25.93
CA SER A 68 12.88 -2.91 -25.32
C SER A 68 12.82 -1.81 -26.39
N PRO A 69 11.82 -0.91 -26.37
CA PRO A 69 11.71 0.14 -27.36
C PRO A 69 12.83 1.18 -27.19
N SER A 70 13.37 1.66 -28.31
CA SER A 70 14.36 2.74 -28.26
C SER A 70 13.78 4.02 -27.64
N LEU A 71 14.63 4.80 -26.95
CA LEU A 71 14.20 6.06 -26.32
C LEU A 71 13.59 7.04 -27.35
N LYS A 72 14.17 7.10 -28.55
CA LYS A 72 13.64 7.94 -29.64
C LYS A 72 12.22 7.54 -30.02
N TRP A 73 11.95 6.24 -30.13
CA TRP A 73 10.60 5.75 -30.43
C TRP A 73 9.61 6.13 -29.32
N GLN A 74 10.00 5.96 -28.05
CA GLN A 74 9.16 6.33 -26.91
C GLN A 74 8.82 7.84 -26.93
N GLN A 75 9.80 8.71 -27.17
CA GLN A 75 9.60 10.16 -27.28
C GLN A 75 8.62 10.52 -28.40
N ILE A 76 8.74 9.87 -29.56
CA ILE A 76 7.82 10.06 -30.69
C ILE A 76 6.40 9.62 -30.31
N GLN A 77 6.23 8.47 -29.65
CA GLN A 77 4.92 8.01 -29.21
C GLN A 77 4.29 8.95 -28.18
N VAL A 78 5.06 9.46 -27.22
CA VAL A 78 4.58 10.43 -26.23
C VAL A 78 4.11 11.71 -26.91
N ALA A 79 4.91 12.25 -27.85
CA ALA A 79 4.54 13.43 -28.62
C ALA A 79 3.25 13.21 -29.44
N ASN A 80 3.18 12.13 -30.19
CA ASN A 80 2.00 11.79 -30.99
C ASN A 80 0.76 11.59 -30.12
N PHE A 81 0.88 10.87 -29.01
CA PHE A 81 -0.23 10.64 -28.09
C PHE A 81 -0.74 11.94 -27.46
N SER A 82 0.17 12.87 -27.13
CA SER A 82 -0.21 14.19 -26.64
C SER A 82 -1.02 14.99 -27.68
N ALA A 83 -0.62 14.95 -28.95
CA ALA A 83 -1.32 15.63 -30.03
C ALA A 83 -2.73 15.03 -30.23
N VAL A 84 -2.86 13.69 -30.18
CA VAL A 84 -4.15 13.01 -30.23
C VAL A 84 -5.05 13.44 -29.07
N ARG A 85 -4.54 13.44 -27.83
CA ARG A 85 -5.30 13.87 -26.65
C ARG A 85 -5.78 15.33 -26.78
N GLN A 86 -4.91 16.22 -27.26
CA GLN A 86 -5.29 17.62 -27.50
C GLN A 86 -6.41 17.73 -28.54
N SER A 87 -6.34 16.96 -29.62
CA SER A 87 -7.40 16.91 -30.63
C SER A 87 -8.72 16.39 -30.06
N VAL A 88 -8.69 15.34 -29.24
CA VAL A 88 -9.88 14.79 -28.57
C VAL A 88 -10.52 15.85 -27.66
N VAL A 89 -9.72 16.55 -26.85
CA VAL A 89 -10.21 17.62 -25.97
C VAL A 89 -10.83 18.77 -26.79
N LYS A 90 -10.16 19.20 -27.86
CA LYS A 90 -10.63 20.29 -28.73
C LYS A 90 -12.01 20.01 -29.33
N HIS A 91 -12.28 18.78 -29.74
CA HIS A 91 -13.53 18.42 -30.40
C HIS A 91 -14.56 17.78 -29.46
N ARG A 92 -14.29 17.68 -28.15
CA ARG A 92 -15.14 16.98 -27.18
C ARG A 92 -16.59 17.50 -27.18
N ALA A 93 -16.77 18.82 -27.12
CA ALA A 93 -18.10 19.43 -27.08
C ALA A 93 -18.91 19.15 -28.35
N HIS A 94 -18.24 19.17 -29.51
CA HIS A 94 -18.86 18.82 -30.78
C HIS A 94 -19.36 17.38 -30.78
N TRP A 95 -18.52 16.42 -30.38
CA TRP A 95 -18.90 15.00 -30.35
C TRP A 95 -19.98 14.70 -29.30
N GLN A 96 -19.99 15.41 -28.18
CA GLN A 96 -21.03 15.25 -27.16
C GLN A 96 -22.42 15.73 -27.62
N ALA A 97 -22.48 16.70 -28.53
CA ALA A 97 -23.74 17.19 -29.08
C ALA A 97 -24.34 16.25 -30.15
N HIS A 98 -23.57 15.29 -30.65
CA HIS A 98 -24.04 14.30 -31.62
C HIS A 98 -24.64 13.11 -30.88
N THR A 99 -25.87 12.74 -31.24
CA THR A 99 -26.47 11.49 -30.76
C THR A 99 -25.79 10.31 -31.44
N LEU A 100 -25.46 9.28 -30.67
CA LEU A 100 -24.99 8.02 -31.22
C LEU A 100 -26.06 7.38 -32.11
N ASP A 101 -25.65 6.52 -33.03
CA ASP A 101 -26.57 5.67 -33.79
C ASP A 101 -27.45 4.87 -32.79
N GLN A 102 -28.73 4.67 -33.12
CA GLN A 102 -29.67 3.92 -32.29
C GLN A 102 -29.18 2.51 -31.95
N ASN A 103 -28.29 1.95 -32.77
CA ASN A 103 -27.70 0.64 -32.53
C ASN A 103 -26.59 0.64 -31.46
N VAL A 104 -26.10 1.79 -31.00
CA VAL A 104 -25.00 1.89 -30.04
C VAL A 104 -25.53 2.18 -28.63
N MET A 105 -25.51 1.16 -27.77
CA MET A 105 -25.74 1.30 -26.34
C MET A 105 -24.40 1.32 -25.59
N MET A 106 -24.19 2.36 -24.78
CA MET A 106 -23.02 2.44 -23.89
C MET A 106 -23.35 1.69 -22.58
N PRO A 107 -22.53 0.71 -22.17
CA PRO A 107 -22.70 0.04 -20.89
C PRO A 107 -22.67 1.03 -19.72
N LYS A 108 -23.34 0.67 -18.61
CA LYS A 108 -23.24 1.47 -17.39
C LYS A 108 -21.85 1.31 -16.79
N VAL A 109 -21.44 2.31 -16.00
CA VAL A 109 -20.09 2.37 -15.41
C VAL A 109 -19.84 1.25 -14.40
N GLU A 110 -20.88 0.65 -13.83
CA GLU A 110 -20.76 -0.42 -12.82
C GLU A 110 -20.78 -1.83 -13.41
N ASP A 111 -21.05 -1.97 -14.72
CA ASP A 111 -21.18 -3.26 -15.39
C ASP A 111 -19.85 -3.63 -16.10
N ASP A 112 -18.85 -4.06 -15.32
CA ASP A 112 -17.49 -4.41 -15.80
C ASP A 112 -17.49 -5.48 -16.90
N GLU A 113 -18.36 -6.50 -16.79
CA GLU A 113 -18.52 -7.57 -17.78
C GLU A 113 -19.04 -7.04 -19.12
N GLU A 114 -19.92 -6.04 -19.09
CA GLU A 114 -20.50 -5.44 -20.29
C GLU A 114 -19.54 -4.40 -20.90
N ALA A 115 -18.77 -3.69 -20.08
CA ALA A 115 -17.71 -2.78 -20.53
C ALA A 115 -16.58 -3.49 -21.30
N SER A 116 -16.35 -4.77 -21.03
CA SER A 116 -15.39 -5.62 -21.74
C SER A 116 -15.88 -6.05 -23.14
N ASN A 117 -17.19 -6.00 -23.39
CA ASN A 117 -17.77 -6.35 -24.68
C ASN A 117 -17.81 -5.14 -25.62
N PRO A 118 -17.44 -5.31 -26.91
CA PRO A 118 -17.59 -4.25 -27.89
C PRO A 118 -19.07 -3.87 -28.04
N PRO A 119 -19.43 -2.57 -28.03
CA PRO A 119 -20.80 -2.16 -28.24
C PRO A 119 -21.25 -2.66 -29.62
N GLN A 120 -22.36 -3.40 -29.65
CA GLN A 120 -22.93 -3.85 -30.92
C GLN A 120 -23.33 -2.62 -31.75
N GLY A 121 -23.16 -2.67 -33.08
CA GLY A 121 -23.60 -1.60 -33.98
C GLY A 121 -22.67 -0.40 -34.18
N ILE A 122 -21.46 -0.38 -33.60
CA ILE A 122 -20.46 0.65 -33.94
C ILE A 122 -19.84 0.34 -35.31
N ASP A 123 -20.09 1.19 -36.30
CA ASP A 123 -19.31 1.23 -37.54
C ASP A 123 -17.97 1.92 -37.29
N TYR A 124 -16.95 1.11 -36.98
CA TYR A 124 -15.59 1.55 -36.72
C TYR A 124 -14.93 2.30 -37.89
N MET A 125 -15.48 2.21 -39.12
CA MET A 125 -15.00 3.01 -40.26
C MET A 125 -15.61 4.42 -40.30
N LYS A 126 -16.73 4.65 -39.61
CA LYS A 126 -17.43 5.94 -39.58
C LYS A 126 -17.05 6.82 -38.40
N VAL A 127 -16.66 6.20 -37.28
CA VAL A 127 -15.89 6.87 -36.23
C VAL A 127 -14.48 7.07 -36.78
N GLY A 128 -14.18 8.27 -37.27
CA GLY A 128 -12.90 8.61 -37.90
C GLY A 128 -11.69 8.44 -36.98
N PHE A 129 -11.28 7.20 -36.71
CA PHE A 129 -10.00 6.88 -36.13
C PHE A 129 -8.93 7.11 -37.20
N PRO A 130 -7.85 7.85 -36.90
CA PRO A 130 -6.75 8.01 -37.83
C PRO A 130 -6.21 6.62 -38.20
N SER A 131 -6.17 6.32 -39.49
CA SER A 131 -5.57 5.09 -40.01
C SER A 131 -4.12 5.02 -39.51
N LEU A 132 -3.83 4.04 -38.65
CA LEU A 132 -2.46 3.71 -38.23
C LEU A 132 -1.72 3.20 -39.47
N HIS A 133 -1.10 4.12 -40.21
CA HIS A 133 -0.15 3.76 -41.25
C HIS A 133 1.03 3.09 -40.57
N ARG A 134 1.10 1.78 -40.73
CA ARG A 134 2.29 0.98 -40.42
C ARG A 134 3.31 1.28 -41.52
N HIS A 135 4.38 1.98 -41.17
CA HIS A 135 5.61 2.03 -41.97
C HIS A 135 6.49 0.83 -41.63
#